data_AF-A0A4Q9LTS0-F1
#
_entry.id   AF-A0A4Q9LTS0-F1
#
_cell.length_a   1.000
_cell.length_b   1.000
_cell.length_c   1.000
_cell.angle_alpha   90.00
_cell.angle_beta   90.00
_cell.angle_gamma   90.00
#
_symmetry.space_group_name_H-M   'P 1'
#
loop_
_entity.id
_entity.type
_entity.pdbx_description
1 polymer ?
#
loop_
_entity_poly.entity_id
_entity_poly.type
_entity_poly.pdbx_seq_one_letter_code
_entity_poly.pdbx_strand_id
1 'polypeptide(L)'
;DLFYCKEINELKIIRYDINIDLICKILFESLFLHGDEFYSILYLKNINNFFSTRLFKKLSIISECPEEPFKEFKFLVNNTEQLYFGRNYPEGSLKNIFFKANLNKLKILSIHDFHIGKKDTNTFKNLDFLISLNILGCNFLDITLAGLFSDEKEYMIENLILRGAYLEQKDIYFLSKLRMLKSLTLSACEYENEAHTYLKIIYFKRLNFIFIDCFLSDAPRNIIDYFIEEFSPNILSLKVEKSME
;
A
#
# COMPACT_ATOMS: atom_id res chain seq x y z
N ASP A 1 -20.84 -34.38 -17.24
CA ASP A 1 -19.71 -33.97 -18.10
C ASP A 1 -18.62 -33.30 -17.30
N LEU A 2 -17.45 -33.96 -17.25
CA LEU A 2 -16.25 -33.46 -16.57
C LEU A 2 -15.71 -32.24 -17.33
N PHE A 3 -15.87 -31.05 -16.76
CA PHE A 3 -15.10 -29.88 -17.20
C PHE A 3 -13.68 -30.01 -16.67
N TYR A 4 -12.75 -30.39 -17.56
CA TYR A 4 -11.31 -30.13 -17.38
C TYR A 4 -11.11 -28.62 -17.21
N CYS A 5 -10.88 -28.16 -15.98
CA CYS A 5 -10.43 -26.78 -15.76
C CYS A 5 -8.96 -26.70 -16.15
N LYS A 6 -8.72 -26.05 -17.29
CA LYS A 6 -7.44 -25.50 -17.72
C LYS A 6 -6.83 -24.70 -16.57
N GLU A 7 -5.53 -24.82 -16.30
CA GLU A 7 -4.83 -23.88 -15.41
C GLU A 7 -5.11 -22.45 -15.90
N ILE A 8 -5.62 -21.61 -15.01
CA ILE A 8 -5.85 -20.21 -15.28
C ILE A 8 -4.92 -19.46 -14.34
N ASN A 9 -3.89 -18.79 -14.86
CA ASN A 9 -2.93 -18.08 -14.02
C ASN A 9 -3.55 -16.90 -13.26
N GLU A 10 -4.63 -16.33 -13.81
CA GLU A 10 -5.29 -15.13 -13.30
C GLU A 10 -6.82 -15.23 -13.41
N LEU A 11 -7.51 -15.03 -12.28
CA LEU A 11 -8.97 -14.92 -12.24
C LEU A 11 -9.38 -13.50 -11.85
N LYS A 12 -10.15 -12.84 -12.72
CA LYS A 12 -10.76 -11.53 -12.46
C LYS A 12 -12.27 -11.66 -12.34
N ILE A 13 -12.81 -11.35 -11.17
CA ILE A 13 -14.24 -11.37 -10.88
C ILE A 13 -14.74 -9.92 -10.99
N ILE A 14 -15.61 -9.67 -11.97
CA ILE A 14 -16.18 -8.35 -12.27
C ILE A 14 -17.72 -8.30 -12.12
N ARG A 15 -18.35 -9.44 -11.80
CA ARG A 15 -19.79 -9.56 -11.55
C ARG A 15 -20.09 -10.60 -10.48
N TYR A 16 -21.16 -10.36 -9.72
CA TYR A 16 -21.62 -11.18 -8.60
C TYR A 16 -22.17 -12.55 -8.99
N ASP A 17 -22.71 -12.68 -10.19
CA ASP A 17 -23.45 -13.87 -10.61
C ASP A 17 -22.54 -15.08 -10.94
N ILE A 18 -21.24 -14.99 -10.60
CA ILE A 18 -20.29 -16.06 -10.86
C ILE A 18 -20.51 -17.18 -9.85
N ASN A 19 -20.73 -18.40 -10.36
CA ASN A 19 -20.86 -19.59 -9.54
C ASN A 19 -19.56 -19.84 -8.75
N ILE A 20 -19.62 -19.60 -7.45
CA ILE A 20 -18.52 -19.76 -6.50
C ILE A 20 -17.96 -21.18 -6.48
N ASP A 21 -18.80 -22.20 -6.67
CA ASP A 21 -18.34 -23.59 -6.73
C ASP A 21 -17.51 -23.87 -7.98
N LEU A 22 -17.68 -23.07 -9.04
CA LEU A 22 -16.85 -23.11 -10.23
C LEU A 22 -15.47 -22.47 -9.97
N ILE A 23 -15.42 -21.36 -9.23
CA ILE A 23 -14.18 -20.69 -8.82
C ILE A 23 -13.32 -21.63 -7.97
N CYS A 24 -13.93 -22.35 -7.03
CA CYS A 24 -13.24 -23.30 -6.17
C CYS A 24 -12.57 -24.47 -6.94
N LYS A 25 -13.03 -24.76 -8.17
CA LYS A 25 -12.49 -25.84 -9.01
C LYS A 25 -11.32 -25.39 -9.90
N ILE A 26 -11.07 -24.10 -10.00
CA ILE A 26 -9.99 -23.55 -10.84
C ILE A 26 -8.72 -23.40 -10.00
N LEU A 27 -7.58 -23.83 -10.55
CA LEU A 27 -6.25 -23.51 -10.02
C LEU A 27 -5.80 -22.17 -10.60
N PHE A 28 -5.56 -21.19 -9.73
CA PHE A 28 -5.00 -19.88 -10.08
C PHE A 28 -4.01 -19.40 -9.01
N GLU A 29 -2.98 -18.66 -9.46
CA GLU A 29 -1.97 -18.03 -8.59
C GLU A 29 -2.33 -16.58 -8.25
N SER A 30 -3.18 -15.95 -9.08
CA SER A 30 -3.57 -14.55 -8.96
C SER A 30 -5.09 -14.37 -8.92
N LEU A 31 -5.59 -13.57 -7.97
CA LEU A 31 -7.00 -13.26 -7.79
C LEU A 31 -7.26 -11.75 -7.75
N PHE A 32 -8.28 -11.32 -8.49
CA PHE A 32 -8.70 -9.92 -8.55
C PHE A 32 -10.20 -9.81 -8.29
N LEU A 33 -10.55 -9.15 -7.18
CA LEU A 33 -11.91 -8.87 -6.72
C LEU A 33 -12.13 -7.36 -6.73
N HIS A 34 -12.61 -6.83 -7.85
CA HIS A 34 -12.74 -5.39 -8.09
C HIS A 34 -14.18 -5.03 -8.38
N GLY A 35 -14.73 -4.08 -7.63
CA GLY A 35 -16.12 -3.66 -7.76
C GLY A 35 -16.84 -3.65 -6.42
N ASP A 36 -18.06 -3.13 -6.44
CA ASP A 36 -18.80 -2.77 -5.24
C ASP A 36 -19.19 -4.02 -4.47
N GLU A 37 -19.25 -3.92 -3.14
CA GLU A 37 -19.65 -4.97 -2.22
C GLU A 37 -18.79 -6.25 -2.21
N PHE A 38 -17.84 -6.50 -3.13
CA PHE A 38 -17.13 -7.78 -3.28
C PHE A 38 -16.42 -8.26 -2.01
N TYR A 39 -16.14 -7.35 -1.08
CA TYR A 39 -15.65 -7.66 0.26
C TYR A 39 -16.58 -8.66 1.00
N SER A 40 -17.89 -8.63 0.74
CA SER A 40 -18.90 -9.56 1.29
C SER A 40 -18.60 -11.03 0.97
N ILE A 41 -18.03 -11.32 -0.20
CA ILE A 41 -17.65 -12.67 -0.61
C ILE A 41 -16.61 -13.27 0.35
N LEU A 42 -15.76 -12.43 0.95
CA LEU A 42 -14.73 -12.87 1.89
C LEU A 42 -15.35 -13.40 3.20
N TYR A 43 -16.57 -12.96 3.56
CA TYR A 43 -17.31 -13.46 4.72
C TYR A 43 -17.99 -14.80 4.49
N LEU A 44 -18.09 -15.27 3.25
CA LEU A 44 -18.66 -16.58 2.96
C LEU A 44 -17.71 -17.67 3.47
N LYS A 45 -18.18 -18.47 4.43
CA LYS A 45 -17.38 -19.52 5.10
C LYS A 45 -16.66 -20.46 4.10
N ASN A 46 -17.35 -20.85 3.04
CA ASN A 46 -16.80 -21.76 2.03
C ASN A 46 -15.64 -21.10 1.26
N ILE A 47 -15.77 -19.82 0.91
CA ILE A 47 -14.73 -19.03 0.25
C ILE A 47 -13.52 -18.86 1.16
N ASN A 48 -13.77 -18.46 2.41
CA ASN A 48 -12.71 -18.26 3.39
C ASN A 48 -11.88 -19.53 3.58
N ASN A 49 -12.56 -20.67 3.77
CA ASN A 49 -11.91 -21.97 3.87
C ASN A 49 -11.11 -22.29 2.60
N PHE A 50 -11.68 -22.07 1.42
CA PHE A 50 -11.00 -22.29 0.15
C PHE A 50 -9.71 -21.47 0.04
N PHE A 51 -9.77 -20.16 0.29
CA PHE A 51 -8.61 -19.27 0.23
C PHE A 51 -7.58 -19.55 1.33
N SER A 52 -7.99 -20.04 2.51
CA SER A 52 -7.07 -20.37 3.60
C SER A 52 -6.10 -21.51 3.27
N THR A 53 -6.44 -22.36 2.29
CA THR A 53 -5.65 -23.52 1.88
C THR A 53 -4.73 -23.27 0.68
N ARG A 54 -4.80 -22.08 0.08
CA ARG A 54 -4.06 -21.74 -1.15
C ARG A 54 -3.01 -20.69 -0.89
N LEU A 55 -1.92 -20.76 -1.66
CA LEU A 55 -0.90 -19.74 -1.76
C LEU A 55 -1.20 -18.87 -2.99
N PHE A 56 -1.39 -17.58 -2.78
CA PHE A 56 -1.55 -16.58 -3.82
C PHE A 56 -0.22 -15.87 -4.06
N LYS A 57 0.22 -15.87 -5.31
CA LYS A 57 1.28 -14.99 -5.77
C LYS A 57 0.79 -13.54 -5.74
N LYS A 58 -0.46 -13.32 -6.15
CA LYS A 58 -1.07 -11.99 -6.15
C LYS A 58 -2.54 -12.04 -5.72
N LEU A 59 -2.89 -11.19 -4.76
CA LEU A 59 -4.26 -10.98 -4.33
C LEU A 59 -4.57 -9.49 -4.42
N SER A 60 -5.61 -9.15 -5.17
CA SER A 60 -6.08 -7.77 -5.30
C SER A 60 -7.55 -7.69 -4.95
N ILE A 61 -7.86 -6.92 -3.91
CA ILE A 61 -9.22 -6.68 -3.45
C ILE A 61 -9.42 -5.18 -3.37
N ILE A 62 -10.13 -4.63 -4.35
CA ILE A 62 -10.49 -3.23 -4.41
C ILE A 62 -12.01 -3.19 -4.38
N SER A 63 -12.56 -3.17 -3.16
CA SER A 63 -14.01 -3.19 -2.90
C SER A 63 -14.38 -2.18 -1.82
N GLU A 64 -15.49 -1.45 -2.02
CA GLU A 64 -15.96 -0.46 -1.04
C GLU A 64 -16.65 -1.20 0.06
N CYS A 65 -16.38 -0.74 1.27
CA CYS A 65 -16.93 -1.30 2.48
C CYS A 65 -17.64 -0.18 3.21
N PRO A 66 -18.94 -0.33 3.52
CA PRO A 66 -19.66 0.67 4.28
C PRO A 66 -19.20 0.70 5.74
N GLU A 67 -19.22 1.91 6.31
CA GLU A 67 -19.21 2.42 7.71
C GLU A 67 -18.45 1.69 8.84
N GLU A 68 -18.29 0.36 8.82
CA GLU A 68 -17.61 -0.41 9.86
C GLU A 68 -16.16 -0.79 9.48
N PRO A 69 -15.24 -0.84 10.46
CA PRO A 69 -13.90 -1.39 10.26
C PRO A 69 -13.94 -2.82 9.73
N PHE A 70 -13.06 -3.09 8.78
CA PHE A 70 -12.93 -4.40 8.16
C PHE A 70 -12.67 -5.48 9.23
N LYS A 71 -13.49 -6.54 9.25
CA LYS A 71 -13.36 -7.62 10.23
C LYS A 71 -12.24 -8.58 9.81
N GLU A 72 -11.55 -9.15 10.79
CA GLU A 72 -10.33 -9.95 10.61
C GLU A 72 -10.55 -11.14 9.65
N PHE A 73 -9.69 -11.28 8.64
CA PHE A 73 -9.59 -12.47 7.80
C PHE A 73 -8.18 -13.04 7.81
N LYS A 74 -7.99 -14.15 8.52
CA LYS A 74 -6.67 -14.79 8.68
C LYS A 74 -6.02 -15.21 7.35
N PHE A 75 -6.78 -15.54 6.31
CA PHE A 75 -6.22 -16.05 5.05
C PHE A 75 -5.56 -14.97 4.19
N LEU A 76 -6.00 -13.71 4.32
CA LEU A 76 -5.71 -12.63 3.38
C LEU A 76 -4.20 -12.32 3.27
N VAL A 77 -3.48 -12.52 4.37
CA VAL A 77 -2.10 -12.08 4.55
C VAL A 77 -1.14 -13.24 4.81
N ASN A 78 -1.63 -14.39 5.30
CA ASN A 78 -0.79 -15.55 5.61
C ASN A 78 -0.27 -16.29 4.38
N ASN A 79 -0.97 -16.16 3.26
CA ASN A 79 -0.72 -16.92 2.06
C ASN A 79 -0.59 -16.05 0.81
N THR A 80 -0.11 -14.81 0.95
CA THR A 80 -0.06 -13.86 -0.17
C THR A 80 1.33 -13.25 -0.29
N GLU A 81 1.93 -13.30 -1.48
CA GLU A 81 3.20 -12.61 -1.77
C GLU A 81 3.01 -11.14 -2.15
N GLN A 82 1.95 -10.85 -2.91
CA GLN A 82 1.62 -9.49 -3.35
C GLN A 82 0.16 -9.16 -3.01
N LEU A 83 -0.05 -8.21 -2.11
CA LEU A 83 -1.37 -7.79 -1.68
C LEU A 83 -1.66 -6.37 -2.16
N TYR A 84 -2.78 -6.21 -2.87
CA TYR A 84 -3.32 -4.92 -3.29
C TYR A 84 -4.70 -4.78 -2.66
N PHE A 85 -4.91 -3.81 -1.80
CA PHE A 85 -6.10 -3.77 -0.97
C PHE A 85 -6.57 -2.34 -0.74
N GLY A 86 -7.87 -2.07 -0.82
CA GLY A 86 -8.36 -0.71 -0.54
C GLY A 86 -9.76 -0.40 -1.04
N ARG A 87 -10.03 0.92 -1.11
CA ARG A 87 -11.23 1.70 -1.48
C ARG A 87 -12.22 2.12 -0.37
N ASN A 88 -11.72 2.95 0.55
CA ASN A 88 -12.47 3.73 1.55
C ASN A 88 -12.80 3.02 2.87
N TYR A 89 -11.91 2.14 3.32
CA TYR A 89 -12.05 1.49 4.64
C TYR A 89 -11.81 2.48 5.79
N PRO A 90 -12.60 2.40 6.89
CA PRO A 90 -12.45 3.31 8.03
C PRO A 90 -11.27 2.94 8.93
N GLU A 91 -10.90 3.86 9.82
CA GLU A 91 -9.84 3.72 10.82
C GLU A 91 -9.94 2.38 11.58
N GLY A 92 -8.79 1.71 11.78
CA GLY A 92 -8.66 0.44 12.50
C GLY A 92 -8.76 -0.78 11.59
N SER A 93 -9.14 -0.60 10.33
CA SER A 93 -9.21 -1.67 9.34
C SER A 93 -7.83 -2.28 9.05
N LEU A 94 -6.78 -1.44 8.94
CA LEU A 94 -5.43 -1.96 8.72
C LEU A 94 -5.01 -2.79 9.93
N LYS A 95 -5.21 -2.29 11.15
CA LYS A 95 -4.91 -3.07 12.36
C LYS A 95 -5.59 -4.43 12.33
N ASN A 96 -6.88 -4.50 12.00
CA ASN A 96 -7.60 -5.77 11.94
C ASN A 96 -7.03 -6.73 10.88
N ILE A 97 -6.55 -6.22 9.75
CA ILE A 97 -5.94 -7.03 8.68
C ILE A 97 -4.60 -7.63 9.16
N PHE A 98 -3.74 -6.82 9.77
CA PHE A 98 -2.35 -7.23 10.04
C PHE A 98 -2.08 -7.72 11.47
N PHE A 99 -3.02 -7.58 12.42
CA PHE A 99 -2.78 -7.84 13.85
C PHE A 99 -2.33 -9.27 14.20
N LYS A 100 -2.85 -10.30 13.51
CA LYS A 100 -2.53 -11.73 13.76
C LYS A 100 -1.95 -12.45 12.55
N ALA A 101 -1.45 -11.69 11.59
CA ALA A 101 -1.00 -12.23 10.32
C ALA A 101 0.45 -12.77 10.41
N ASN A 102 0.68 -13.93 9.81
CA ASN A 102 2.02 -14.38 9.45
C ASN A 102 2.41 -13.72 8.12
N LEU A 103 3.17 -12.64 8.21
CA LEU A 103 3.49 -11.76 7.07
C LEU A 103 4.80 -12.13 6.36
N ASN A 104 5.39 -13.28 6.68
CA ASN A 104 6.73 -13.65 6.21
C ASN A 104 6.84 -13.80 4.69
N LYS A 105 5.71 -14.06 4.02
CA LYS A 105 5.66 -14.22 2.56
C LYS A 105 5.35 -12.91 1.83
N LEU A 106 4.81 -11.91 2.52
CA LEU A 106 4.36 -10.67 1.89
C LEU A 106 5.58 -9.84 1.47
N LYS A 107 5.77 -9.70 0.15
CA LYS A 107 6.86 -8.94 -0.47
C LYS A 107 6.39 -7.60 -1.00
N ILE A 108 5.15 -7.51 -1.48
CA ILE A 108 4.57 -6.29 -2.05
C ILE A 108 3.25 -6.00 -1.37
N LEU A 109 3.10 -4.78 -0.85
CA LEU A 109 1.85 -4.28 -0.28
C LEU A 109 1.49 -2.97 -0.96
N SER A 110 0.27 -2.89 -1.46
CA SER A 110 -0.33 -1.67 -1.99
C SER A 110 -1.65 -1.43 -1.28
N ILE A 111 -1.75 -0.35 -0.51
CA ILE A 111 -2.99 0.08 0.13
C ILE A 111 -3.56 1.31 -0.57
N HIS A 112 -4.87 1.31 -0.77
CA HIS A 112 -5.58 2.33 -1.55
C HIS A 112 -6.72 2.95 -0.74
N ASP A 113 -6.76 4.27 -0.68
CA ASP A 113 -7.88 5.06 -0.17
C ASP A 113 -8.37 4.62 1.22
N PHE A 114 -7.46 4.39 2.17
CA PHE A 114 -7.85 4.09 3.55
C PHE A 114 -8.03 5.37 4.36
N HIS A 115 -8.95 5.38 5.33
CA HIS A 115 -8.86 6.25 6.48
C HIS A 115 -7.97 5.58 7.52
N ILE A 116 -6.79 6.15 7.77
CA ILE A 116 -5.76 5.60 8.64
C ILE A 116 -5.67 6.51 9.84
N GLY A 117 -5.91 6.00 11.04
CA GLY A 117 -5.87 6.81 12.26
C GLY A 117 -5.11 6.17 13.40
N LYS A 118 -5.24 6.75 14.59
CA LYS A 118 -4.55 6.30 15.80
C LYS A 118 -4.74 4.81 16.10
N LYS A 119 -5.90 4.21 15.77
CA LYS A 119 -6.10 2.76 15.96
C LYS A 119 -5.18 1.91 15.08
N ASP A 120 -4.66 2.44 13.98
CA ASP A 120 -3.75 1.76 13.07
C ASP A 120 -2.26 1.93 13.44
N THR A 121 -1.98 2.53 14.60
CA THR A 121 -0.61 2.63 15.13
C THR A 121 0.09 1.28 15.15
N ASN A 122 1.35 1.25 14.69
CA ASN A 122 2.20 0.06 14.65
C ASN A 122 1.64 -1.11 13.82
N THR A 123 0.70 -0.86 12.92
CA THR A 123 0.12 -1.93 12.08
C THR A 123 1.16 -2.59 11.17
N PHE A 124 2.18 -1.86 10.75
CA PHE A 124 3.26 -2.34 9.89
C PHE A 124 4.50 -2.81 10.67
N LYS A 125 4.41 -2.93 12.00
CA LYS A 125 5.55 -3.35 12.85
C LYS A 125 6.12 -4.74 12.51
N ASN A 126 5.37 -5.61 11.84
CA ASN A 126 5.75 -6.99 11.53
C ASN A 126 5.94 -7.24 10.02
N LEU A 127 6.06 -6.18 9.20
CA LEU A 127 6.32 -6.28 7.76
C LEU A 127 7.82 -6.43 7.47
N ASP A 128 8.48 -7.36 8.15
CA ASP A 128 9.94 -7.51 8.19
C ASP A 128 10.55 -7.88 6.81
N PHE A 129 9.77 -8.53 5.94
CA PHE A 129 10.21 -9.02 4.63
C PHE A 129 9.66 -8.22 3.44
N LEU A 130 8.97 -7.11 3.70
CA LEU A 130 8.36 -6.28 2.68
C LEU A 130 9.43 -5.56 1.85
N ILE A 131 9.38 -5.72 0.54
CA ILE A 131 10.32 -5.13 -0.43
C ILE A 131 9.71 -3.87 -1.04
N SER A 132 8.40 -3.87 -1.31
CA SER A 132 7.70 -2.75 -1.94
C SER A 132 6.47 -2.37 -1.14
N LEU A 133 6.32 -1.08 -0.87
CA LEU A 133 5.17 -0.50 -0.21
C LEU A 133 4.60 0.65 -1.05
N ASN A 134 3.31 0.59 -1.33
CA ASN A 134 2.58 1.67 -1.96
C ASN A 134 1.43 2.09 -1.04
N ILE A 135 1.36 3.39 -0.72
CA ILE A 135 0.27 4.00 0.04
C ILE A 135 -0.32 5.08 -0.86
N LEU A 136 -1.54 4.84 -1.33
CA LEU A 136 -2.12 5.57 -2.45
C LEU A 136 -3.47 6.16 -2.06
N GLY A 137 -3.57 7.49 -2.01
CA GLY A 137 -4.85 8.17 -1.76
C GLY A 137 -5.40 7.97 -0.34
N CYS A 138 -4.58 7.49 0.60
CA CYS A 138 -5.01 7.28 1.97
C CYS A 138 -5.11 8.60 2.74
N ASN A 139 -6.16 8.75 3.53
CA ASN A 139 -6.39 9.87 4.43
C ASN A 139 -5.84 9.55 5.84
N PHE A 140 -4.86 10.33 6.30
CA PHE A 140 -4.24 10.16 7.62
C PHE A 140 -4.96 11.05 8.66
N LEU A 141 -5.56 10.42 9.67
CA LEU A 141 -6.37 11.02 10.73
C LEU A 141 -5.61 10.99 12.07
N ASP A 142 -4.98 12.09 12.46
CA ASP A 142 -4.24 12.21 13.74
C ASP A 142 -3.15 11.14 13.94
N ILE A 143 -2.56 10.67 12.84
CA ILE A 143 -1.45 9.73 12.81
C ILE A 143 -0.55 10.10 11.64
N THR A 144 0.72 9.73 11.70
CA THR A 144 1.61 9.91 10.58
C THR A 144 2.12 8.60 10.02
N LEU A 145 2.76 8.68 8.85
CA LEU A 145 3.36 7.53 8.21
C LEU A 145 4.28 6.76 9.17
N ALA A 146 5.18 7.47 9.86
CA ALA A 146 6.08 6.88 10.86
C ALA A 146 5.33 6.13 11.96
N GLY A 147 4.15 6.62 12.37
CA GLY A 147 3.30 6.00 13.40
C GLY A 147 2.76 4.62 13.02
N LEU A 148 2.81 4.24 11.74
CA LEU A 148 2.43 2.89 11.29
C LEU A 148 3.52 1.85 11.56
N PHE A 149 4.75 2.28 11.79
CA PHE A 149 5.93 1.43 11.93
C PHE A 149 6.48 1.45 13.36
N SER A 150 7.27 0.43 13.69
CA SER A 150 8.07 0.40 14.91
C SER A 150 9.38 1.16 14.68
N ASP A 151 9.75 1.98 15.65
CA ASP A 151 11.00 2.74 15.68
C ASP A 151 12.23 1.89 16.05
N GLU A 152 12.00 0.70 16.61
CA GLU A 152 13.03 -0.26 17.05
C GLU A 152 13.54 -1.17 15.93
N LYS A 153 12.88 -1.17 14.76
CA LYS A 153 13.14 -2.12 13.67
C LYS A 153 13.76 -1.48 12.43
N GLU A 154 14.61 -2.25 11.77
CA GLU A 154 15.09 -1.94 10.42
C GLU A 154 14.23 -2.70 9.38
N TYR A 155 13.80 -1.99 8.35
CA TYR A 155 12.89 -2.53 7.33
C TYR A 155 13.63 -2.78 6.00
N MET A 156 13.23 -3.85 5.31
CA MET A 156 13.81 -4.27 4.02
C MET A 156 13.20 -3.56 2.80
N ILE A 157 12.46 -2.46 3.02
CA ILE A 157 11.74 -1.74 1.96
C ILE A 157 12.76 -1.14 0.99
N GLU A 158 12.69 -1.57 -0.26
CA GLU A 158 13.52 -1.07 -1.36
C GLU A 158 12.77 -0.08 -2.24
N ASN A 159 11.44 -0.19 -2.33
CA ASN A 159 10.60 0.69 -3.15
C ASN A 159 9.46 1.23 -2.28
N LEU A 160 9.32 2.55 -2.24
CA LEU A 160 8.25 3.22 -1.53
C LEU A 160 7.54 4.21 -2.45
N ILE A 161 6.22 4.07 -2.55
CA ILE A 161 5.35 5.02 -3.23
C ILE A 161 4.38 5.60 -2.21
N LEU A 162 4.42 6.92 -2.07
CA LEU A 162 3.46 7.71 -1.30
C LEU A 162 2.74 8.63 -2.26
N ARG A 163 1.40 8.56 -2.25
CA ARG A 163 0.56 9.46 -3.02
C ARG A 163 -0.50 10.12 -2.14
N GLY A 164 -0.56 11.45 -2.16
CA GLY A 164 -1.57 12.21 -1.42
C GLY A 164 -1.35 12.26 0.09
N ALA A 165 -0.10 12.09 0.56
CA ALA A 165 0.21 12.08 1.98
C ALA A 165 0.65 13.46 2.47
N TYR A 166 0.16 13.86 3.64
CA TYR A 166 0.68 15.00 4.40
C TYR A 166 1.84 14.51 5.28
N LEU A 167 3.05 15.02 5.04
CA LEU A 167 4.28 14.53 5.66
C LEU A 167 4.80 15.51 6.71
N GLU A 168 4.93 15.02 7.94
CA GLU A 168 5.57 15.74 9.03
C GLU A 168 7.08 15.42 9.09
N GLN A 169 7.84 16.21 9.86
CA GLN A 169 9.27 16.00 10.05
C GLN A 169 9.61 14.57 10.53
N LYS A 170 8.76 13.99 11.39
CA LYS A 170 8.95 12.61 11.89
C LYS A 170 8.80 11.56 10.79
N ASP A 171 8.00 11.82 9.76
CA ASP A 171 7.87 10.93 8.61
C ASP A 171 9.13 10.99 7.75
N ILE A 172 9.65 12.18 7.51
CA ILE A 172 10.91 12.36 6.77
C ILE A 172 12.07 11.67 7.49
N TYR A 173 12.11 11.78 8.82
CA TYR A 173 13.09 11.05 9.63
C TYR A 173 12.91 9.53 9.52
N PHE A 174 11.68 9.02 9.52
CA PHE A 174 11.42 7.60 9.25
C PHE A 174 11.91 7.18 7.86
N LEU A 175 11.62 7.95 6.81
CA LEU A 175 12.10 7.67 5.44
C LEU A 175 13.62 7.54 5.40
N SER A 176 14.33 8.44 6.10
CA SER A 176 15.79 8.42 6.20
C SER A 176 16.36 7.16 6.88
N LYS A 177 15.57 6.45 7.68
CA LYS A 177 15.95 5.18 8.31
C LYS A 177 15.80 3.97 7.38
N LEU A 178 15.12 4.10 6.24
CA LEU A 178 14.95 3.02 5.27
C LEU A 178 16.25 2.82 4.47
N ARG A 179 17.26 2.19 5.10
CA ARG A 179 18.60 2.01 4.53
C ARG A 179 18.64 1.19 3.24
N MET A 180 17.62 0.37 3.01
CA MET A 180 17.47 -0.47 1.82
C MET A 180 16.77 0.23 0.66
N LEU A 181 16.23 1.44 0.88
CA LEU A 181 15.45 2.18 -0.10
C LEU A 181 16.30 2.52 -1.32
N LYS A 182 15.85 2.06 -2.49
CA LYS A 182 16.42 2.32 -3.82
C LYS A 182 15.58 3.30 -4.61
N SER A 183 14.26 3.18 -4.50
CA SER A 183 13.28 4.00 -5.21
C SER A 183 12.30 4.65 -4.24
N LEU A 184 12.13 5.97 -4.36
CA LEU A 184 11.16 6.75 -3.61
C LEU A 184 10.29 7.56 -4.57
N THR A 185 8.97 7.42 -4.46
CA THR A 185 8.00 8.21 -5.23
C THR A 185 7.15 9.01 -4.24
N LEU A 186 7.21 10.34 -4.34
CA LEU A 186 6.39 11.28 -3.59
C LEU A 186 5.50 12.05 -4.58
N SER A 187 4.25 11.64 -4.72
CA SER A 187 3.31 12.25 -5.68
C SER A 187 2.15 12.92 -4.96
N ALA A 188 1.87 14.19 -5.28
CA ALA A 188 0.86 14.97 -4.59
C ALA A 188 1.02 14.94 -3.05
N CYS A 189 2.26 14.95 -2.57
CA CYS A 189 2.54 15.01 -1.14
C CYS A 189 2.62 16.45 -0.66
N GLU A 190 2.08 16.70 0.52
CA GLU A 190 2.18 17.96 1.24
C GLU A 190 3.17 17.83 2.40
N TYR A 191 3.69 18.96 2.88
CA TYR A 191 4.73 18.97 3.92
C TYR A 191 4.39 19.97 5.02
N GLU A 192 4.44 19.53 6.28
CA GLU A 192 4.28 20.40 7.45
C GLU A 192 5.51 21.29 7.62
N ASN A 193 5.35 22.60 7.87
CA ASN A 193 6.40 23.50 8.38
C ASN A 193 7.81 23.26 7.79
N GLU A 194 7.92 23.28 6.46
CA GLU A 194 9.17 23.05 5.72
C GLU A 194 9.82 21.65 5.91
N ALA A 195 9.06 20.63 6.32
CA ALA A 195 9.57 19.27 6.57
C ALA A 195 10.33 18.68 5.36
N HIS A 196 9.99 19.08 4.13
CA HIS A 196 10.71 18.70 2.91
C HIS A 196 12.22 19.00 2.98
N THR A 197 12.64 20.05 3.69
CA THR A 197 14.05 20.45 3.84
C THR A 197 14.91 19.45 4.63
N TYR A 198 14.26 18.49 5.31
CA TYR A 198 14.93 17.40 6.01
C TYR A 198 15.14 16.17 5.12
N LEU A 199 14.52 16.13 3.93
CA LEU A 199 14.70 15.04 2.98
C LEU A 199 16.02 15.24 2.24
N LYS A 200 17.12 14.82 2.87
CA LYS A 200 18.47 15.00 2.35
C LYS A 200 19.04 13.72 1.76
N ILE A 201 19.63 13.80 0.56
CA ILE A 201 20.17 12.65 -0.17
C ILE A 201 21.24 11.91 0.64
N ILE A 202 22.00 12.64 1.46
CA ILE A 202 23.08 12.09 2.30
C ILE A 202 22.59 11.01 3.28
N TYR A 203 21.32 11.00 3.65
CA TYR A 203 20.75 10.00 4.55
C TYR A 203 20.33 8.71 3.82
N PHE A 204 20.25 8.74 2.49
CA PHE A 204 19.83 7.60 1.69
C PHE A 204 21.04 6.88 1.06
N LYS A 205 21.47 5.79 1.70
CA LYS A 205 22.66 5.04 1.26
C LYS A 205 22.54 4.36 -0.10
N ARG A 206 21.33 4.00 -0.52
CA ARG A 206 21.06 3.15 -1.70
C ARG A 206 20.09 3.78 -2.70
N LEU A 207 19.58 4.97 -2.41
CA LEU A 207 18.60 5.63 -3.26
C LEU A 207 19.27 5.99 -4.59
N ASN A 208 18.72 5.44 -5.66
CA ASN A 208 19.19 5.68 -7.03
C ASN A 208 18.12 6.32 -7.90
N PHE A 209 16.88 6.38 -7.41
CA PHE A 209 15.78 7.01 -8.10
C PHE A 209 14.85 7.68 -7.09
N ILE A 210 14.54 8.95 -7.33
CA ILE A 210 13.47 9.67 -6.65
C ILE A 210 12.56 10.31 -7.68
N PHE A 211 11.27 10.02 -7.58
CA PHE A 211 10.23 10.69 -8.36
C PHE A 211 9.46 11.63 -7.46
N ILE A 212 9.34 12.88 -7.87
CA ILE A 212 8.55 13.89 -7.19
C ILE A 212 7.56 14.47 -8.18
N ASP A 213 6.28 14.44 -7.81
CA ASP A 213 5.20 15.01 -8.60
C ASP A 213 4.49 16.08 -7.77
N CYS A 214 4.77 17.33 -8.13
CA CYS A 214 4.24 18.53 -7.51
C CYS A 214 3.08 19.05 -8.36
N PHE A 215 1.88 19.07 -7.79
CA PHE A 215 0.75 19.82 -8.35
C PHE A 215 0.98 21.30 -8.05
N LEU A 216 1.23 22.13 -9.07
CA LEU A 216 1.60 23.55 -8.89
C LEU A 216 0.48 24.42 -8.33
N SER A 217 -0.77 23.96 -8.30
CA SER A 217 -1.83 24.71 -7.65
C SER A 217 -1.51 25.01 -6.19
N ASP A 218 -0.70 24.16 -5.54
CA ASP A 218 -0.49 24.18 -4.09
C ASP A 218 0.98 24.04 -3.63
N ALA A 219 1.92 23.73 -4.53
CA ALA A 219 3.34 23.58 -4.16
C ALA A 219 4.13 24.90 -4.35
N PRO A 220 4.54 25.59 -3.27
CA PRO A 220 5.32 26.81 -3.41
C PRO A 220 6.67 26.53 -4.07
N ARG A 221 7.12 27.49 -4.89
CA ARG A 221 8.29 27.36 -5.77
C ARG A 221 9.58 26.96 -5.04
N ASN A 222 9.70 27.36 -3.78
CA ASN A 222 10.80 26.99 -2.89
C ASN A 222 10.94 25.47 -2.68
N ILE A 223 9.85 24.70 -2.69
CA ILE A 223 9.90 23.24 -2.55
C ILE A 223 10.54 22.62 -3.80
N ILE A 224 10.15 23.11 -4.98
CA ILE A 224 10.72 22.66 -6.26
C ILE A 224 12.20 22.99 -6.32
N ASP A 225 12.56 24.24 -6.01
CA ASP A 225 13.94 24.71 -6.03
C ASP A 225 14.81 23.87 -5.06
N TYR A 226 14.30 23.60 -3.85
CA TYR A 226 14.97 22.73 -2.88
C TYR A 226 15.28 21.34 -3.45
N PHE A 227 14.31 20.67 -4.08
CA PHE A 227 14.55 19.32 -4.60
C PHE A 227 15.55 19.30 -5.76
N ILE A 228 15.54 20.31 -6.62
CA ILE A 228 16.51 20.46 -7.71
C ILE A 228 17.93 20.67 -7.15
N GLU A 229 18.07 21.43 -6.05
CA GLU A 229 19.36 21.67 -5.40
C GLU A 229 19.86 20.45 -4.61
N GLU A 230 18.99 19.76 -3.88
CA GLU A 230 19.34 18.64 -3.00
C GLU A 230 19.60 17.33 -3.78
N PHE A 231 18.90 17.10 -4.90
CA PHE A 231 18.98 15.85 -5.65
C PHE A 231 19.57 16.04 -7.06
N SER A 232 20.60 15.24 -7.39
CA SER A 232 21.21 15.25 -8.73
C SER A 232 20.20 14.90 -9.83
N PRO A 233 20.29 15.50 -11.03
CA PRO A 233 19.43 15.17 -12.18
C PRO A 233 19.46 13.70 -12.60
N ASN A 234 20.51 12.95 -12.24
CA ASN A 234 20.59 11.51 -12.54
C ASN A 234 19.73 10.64 -11.61
N ILE A 235 19.31 11.18 -10.46
CA ILE A 235 18.50 10.49 -9.44
C ILE A 235 17.08 11.06 -9.44
N LEU A 236 16.93 12.38 -9.64
CA LEU A 236 15.66 13.09 -9.60
C LEU A 236 14.91 13.03 -10.92
N SER A 237 13.67 12.54 -10.87
CA SER A 237 12.64 12.77 -11.87
C SER A 237 11.56 13.66 -11.27
N LEU A 238 11.51 14.92 -11.73
CA LEU A 238 10.54 15.90 -11.25
C LEU A 238 9.43 16.11 -12.28
N LYS A 239 8.19 15.99 -11.85
CA LYS A 239 6.99 16.38 -12.61
C LYS A 239 6.34 17.57 -11.94
N VAL A 240 6.03 18.57 -12.75
CA VAL A 240 5.48 19.85 -12.32
C VAL A 240 4.25 20.13 -13.17
N GLU A 241 3.06 19.83 -12.66
CA GLU A 241 1.81 20.08 -13.39
C GLU A 241 1.32 21.50 -13.12
N LYS A 242 1.23 22.33 -14.17
CA LYS A 242 0.56 23.64 -14.10
C LYS A 242 -0.95 23.39 -14.07
N SER A 243 -1.67 23.99 -13.13
CA SER A 243 -3.13 24.06 -13.20
C SER A 243 -3.51 24.66 -14.55
N MET A 244 -4.37 23.96 -15.30
CA MET A 244 -5.03 24.58 -16.44
C MET A 244 -5.98 25.65 -15.88
N GLU A 245 -5.67 26.92 -16.16
CA GLU A 245 -6.56 28.06 -15.91
C GLU A 245 -7.91 27.91 -16.63
#